data_AF-A0A437GXT2-F1
#
_entry.id   AF-A0A437GXT2-F1
#
_cell.length_a   1.000
_cell.length_b   1.000
_cell.length_c   1.000
_cell.angle_alpha   90.00
_cell.angle_beta   90.00
_cell.angle_gamma   90.00
#
_symmetry.space_group_name_H-M   'P 1'
#
loop_
_entity.id
_entity.type
_entity.pdbx_description
1 polymer ?
#
loop_
_entity_poly.entity_id
_entity_poly.type
_entity_poly.pdbx_seq_one_letter_code
_entity_poly.pdbx_strand_id
1 'polypeptide(L)'
;MAGGAQRKVRDQENDTASEADNLPATYAVGYGRPPAEHRFEKGRSGNPSGRPRGAKNKVPKGQGLDFGTQPANQMLLEEAYRTISIREGERIVELPVIKAVFRSMGVSAMKGNRLAQATMAELVRGIEEEDRRLRSSHFETACEYKIGWQQAFEHARKHGLPEPDVVPHPDDVILDMRRAEVRYEGPMTHDEKMKWDRMLELRDELQTEISMFAASYRECAAMKKPPFDHMRSTAGLWERYTAMFDRMNDPLPDRYKRRLEDRFYPIMREKLDGNKAE
;
A
#
# COMPACT_ATOMS: atom_id res chain seq x y z
N MET A 1 -11.14 75.60 19.00
CA MET A 1 -11.74 76.33 17.86
C MET A 1 -10.90 77.57 17.58
N ALA A 2 -9.96 77.46 16.63
CA ALA A 2 -9.25 78.55 15.92
C ALA A 2 -8.23 77.81 15.05
N GLY A 3 -8.38 77.68 13.72
CA GLY A 3 -8.34 78.79 12.75
C GLY A 3 -6.87 79.22 12.65
N GLY A 4 -6.09 78.90 11.63
CA GLY A 4 -6.34 79.05 10.20
C GLY A 4 -5.03 79.62 9.62
N ALA A 5 -4.50 79.00 8.59
CA ALA A 5 -3.28 79.41 7.90
C ALA A 5 -3.49 80.72 7.12
N GLN A 6 -2.43 81.54 6.99
CA GLN A 6 -1.95 82.23 5.77
C GLN A 6 -0.98 83.37 6.13
N ARG A 7 0.29 83.27 5.71
CA ARG A 7 0.90 83.86 4.50
C ARG A 7 1.05 85.39 4.55
N LYS A 8 2.29 85.83 4.30
CA LYS A 8 2.70 86.90 3.35
C LYS A 8 4.20 87.18 3.56
N VAL A 9 5.05 87.58 2.61
CA VAL A 9 5.06 87.67 1.14
C VAL A 9 6.43 88.31 0.80
N ARG A 10 7.11 87.84 -0.27
CA ARG A 10 8.03 88.57 -1.19
C ARG A 10 9.30 89.26 -0.61
N ASP A 11 10.39 89.52 -1.33
CA ASP A 11 10.82 89.42 -2.74
C ASP A 11 12.36 89.63 -2.79
N GLN A 12 12.95 89.41 -3.98
CA GLN A 12 14.24 89.94 -4.51
C GLN A 12 15.53 89.18 -4.12
N GLU A 13 16.24 88.44 -5.01
CA GLU A 13 17.01 88.84 -6.23
C GLU A 13 17.86 90.11 -5.96
N ASN A 14 19.17 90.22 -6.11
CA ASN A 14 20.28 89.58 -6.82
C ASN A 14 21.54 90.00 -6.00
N ASP A 15 22.66 89.27 -5.93
CA ASP A 15 23.82 89.54 -6.79
C ASP A 15 24.94 88.48 -6.56
N THR A 16 25.22 87.73 -7.63
CA THR A 16 26.54 87.35 -8.17
C THR A 16 27.70 86.90 -7.26
N ALA A 17 27.99 85.59 -7.38
CA ALA A 17 29.29 84.98 -7.72
C ALA A 17 30.55 85.21 -6.85
N SER A 18 31.05 84.15 -6.19
CA SER A 18 32.11 83.30 -6.77
C SER A 18 32.52 82.16 -5.83
N GLU A 19 32.66 80.98 -6.41
CA GLU A 19 33.17 79.74 -5.81
C GLU A 19 34.64 79.88 -5.38
N ALA A 20 34.98 79.42 -4.17
CA ALA A 20 36.15 78.58 -3.90
C ALA A 20 36.19 78.17 -2.41
N ASP A 21 36.78 77.01 -2.14
CA ASP A 21 37.13 76.44 -0.83
C ASP A 21 36.08 75.63 -0.06
N ASN A 22 35.75 74.47 -0.62
CA ASN A 22 35.52 73.25 0.16
C ASN A 22 36.57 72.20 -0.26
N LEU A 23 37.81 72.33 0.24
CA LEU A 23 38.83 71.30 0.10
C LEU A 23 38.74 70.30 1.28
N PRO A 24 38.70 68.99 1.03
CA PRO A 24 38.54 67.97 2.06
C PRO A 24 39.82 67.83 2.89
N ALA A 25 39.67 67.77 4.22
CA ALA A 25 40.77 67.49 5.15
C ALA A 25 41.50 66.20 4.75
N THR A 26 42.83 66.29 4.63
CA THR A 26 43.73 65.20 4.26
C THR A 26 43.59 64.04 5.24
N TYR A 27 42.90 62.96 4.83
CA TYR A 27 42.63 61.80 5.68
C TYR A 27 43.92 60.98 5.90
N ALA A 28 44.48 61.01 7.11
CA ALA A 28 45.66 60.21 7.46
C ALA A 28 45.34 58.71 7.44
N VAL A 29 45.86 58.00 6.43
CA VAL A 29 45.75 56.55 6.26
C VAL A 29 46.68 55.85 7.28
N GLY A 30 46.18 54.82 7.95
CA GLY A 30 46.92 54.07 8.98
C GLY A 30 46.27 52.72 9.29
N TYR A 31 46.81 51.97 10.25
CA TYR A 31 46.25 50.66 10.61
C TYR A 31 44.79 50.78 11.05
N GLY A 32 43.89 50.00 10.42
CA GLY A 32 42.44 50.06 10.64
C GLY A 32 41.74 51.28 10.01
N ARG A 33 42.44 52.12 9.24
CA ARG A 33 41.90 53.31 8.56
C ARG A 33 42.18 53.24 7.05
N PRO A 34 41.42 52.44 6.29
CA PRO A 34 41.63 52.32 4.85
C PRO A 34 41.35 53.66 4.14
N PRO A 35 42.04 53.98 3.04
CA PRO A 35 41.83 55.20 2.26
C PRO A 35 40.35 55.41 1.91
N ALA A 36 39.87 56.65 2.00
CA ALA A 36 38.46 56.97 1.75
C ALA A 36 38.04 56.61 0.31
N GLU A 37 38.94 56.79 -0.65
CA GLU A 37 38.74 56.50 -2.09
C GLU A 37 38.48 55.02 -2.39
N HIS A 38 38.87 54.11 -1.50
CA HIS A 38 38.74 52.66 -1.70
C HIS A 38 37.70 52.00 -0.79
N ARG A 39 36.90 52.78 -0.05
CA ARG A 39 35.82 52.24 0.78
C ARG A 39 34.60 51.95 -0.08
N PHE A 40 33.97 50.81 0.15
CA PHE A 40 32.67 50.53 -0.45
C PHE A 40 31.61 51.50 0.09
N GLU A 41 30.79 52.05 -0.80
CA GLU A 41 29.67 52.91 -0.43
C GLU A 41 28.68 52.14 0.45
N LYS A 42 28.23 52.77 1.55
CA LYS A 42 27.27 52.15 2.47
C LYS A 42 25.98 51.82 1.73
N GLY A 43 25.69 50.53 1.57
CA GLY A 43 24.50 50.03 0.88
C GLY A 43 24.76 49.49 -0.52
N ARG A 44 25.95 49.69 -1.09
CA ARG A 44 26.34 49.15 -2.39
C ARG A 44 27.33 48.00 -2.19
N SER A 45 26.97 46.82 -2.67
CA SER A 45 27.88 45.66 -2.68
C SER A 45 29.06 45.95 -3.60
N GLY A 46 30.28 45.68 -3.12
CA GLY A 46 31.50 45.74 -3.94
C GLY A 46 31.57 44.68 -5.03
N ASN A 47 30.68 43.69 -4.99
CA ASN A 47 30.49 42.70 -6.05
C ASN A 47 29.08 42.87 -6.66
N PRO A 48 28.95 43.56 -7.81
CA PRO A 48 27.68 43.73 -8.53
C PRO A 48 27.10 42.42 -9.07
N SER A 49 27.96 41.43 -9.35
CA SER A 49 27.56 40.07 -9.76
C SER A 49 27.27 39.16 -8.56
N GLY A 50 27.44 39.68 -7.35
CA GLY A 50 27.14 38.97 -6.12
C GLY A 50 25.63 38.82 -5.92
N ARG A 51 25.26 37.92 -5.01
CA ARG A 51 23.85 37.70 -4.67
C ARG A 51 23.24 38.97 -4.04
N PRO A 52 22.11 39.48 -4.55
CA PRO A 52 21.45 40.66 -3.99
C PRO A 52 21.09 40.48 -2.52
N ARG A 53 21.28 41.54 -1.73
CA ARG A 53 20.94 41.57 -0.31
C ARG A 53 19.42 41.38 -0.16
N GLY A 54 19.01 40.29 0.49
CA GLY A 54 17.59 39.96 0.73
C GLY A 54 16.97 38.93 -0.21
N ALA A 55 17.71 38.37 -1.17
CA ALA A 55 17.21 37.31 -2.04
C ALA A 55 16.91 36.02 -1.24
N LYS A 56 15.64 35.68 -1.02
CA LYS A 56 15.21 34.41 -0.39
C LYS A 56 15.35 33.24 -1.37
N ASN A 57 15.72 32.05 -0.89
CA ASN A 57 15.62 30.82 -1.68
C ASN A 57 14.13 30.60 -2.00
N LYS A 58 13.73 30.69 -3.27
CA LYS A 58 12.37 30.37 -3.69
C LYS A 58 12.31 28.87 -3.93
N VAL A 59 11.58 28.13 -3.10
CA VAL A 59 11.19 26.75 -3.43
C VAL A 59 10.24 26.83 -4.64
N PRO A 60 10.48 26.08 -5.73
CA PRO A 60 9.62 26.10 -6.90
C PRO A 60 8.16 25.79 -6.55
N LYS A 61 7.22 26.53 -7.13
CA LYS A 61 5.78 26.23 -6.99
C LYS A 61 5.52 24.82 -7.56
N GLY A 62 4.97 23.92 -6.74
CA GLY A 62 4.74 22.51 -7.11
C GLY A 62 5.74 21.51 -6.51
N GLN A 63 6.80 21.97 -5.84
CA GLN A 63 7.69 21.15 -4.99
C GLN A 63 7.39 21.40 -3.50
N GLY A 64 6.10 21.54 -3.18
CA GLY A 64 5.63 21.98 -1.86
C GLY A 64 6.16 21.10 -0.74
N LEU A 65 6.63 21.73 0.34
CA LEU A 65 6.62 21.15 1.69
C LEU A 65 5.18 21.22 2.24
N ASP A 66 4.22 20.70 1.49
CA ASP A 66 2.87 20.51 2.01
C ASP A 66 2.91 19.41 3.08
N PHE A 67 1.99 19.45 4.03
CA PHE A 67 1.95 18.43 5.08
C PHE A 67 1.72 17.05 4.43
N GLY A 68 2.68 16.14 4.59
CA GLY A 68 2.64 14.80 4.00
C GLY A 68 3.30 14.68 2.61
N THR A 69 3.69 15.77 1.94
CA THR A 69 4.54 15.65 0.76
C THR A 69 5.99 15.47 1.21
N GLN A 70 6.59 14.33 0.86
CA GLN A 70 8.01 14.07 1.07
C GLN A 70 8.74 14.14 -0.29
N PRO A 71 8.87 15.33 -0.91
CA PRO A 71 9.40 15.46 -2.28
C PRO A 71 10.82 14.93 -2.42
N ALA A 72 11.65 15.07 -1.37
CA ALA A 72 12.99 14.48 -1.34
C ALA A 72 12.95 12.94 -1.35
N ASN A 73 12.02 12.33 -0.60
CA ASN A 73 11.87 10.87 -0.59
C ASN A 73 11.34 10.38 -1.93
N GLN A 74 10.43 11.10 -2.56
CA GLN A 74 9.94 10.76 -3.89
C GLN A 74 11.06 10.79 -4.93
N MET A 75 11.85 11.87 -4.99
CA MET A 75 13.00 11.97 -5.90
C MET A 75 14.03 10.86 -5.63
N LEU A 76 14.27 10.53 -4.35
CA LEU A 76 15.17 9.45 -3.97
C LEU A 76 14.63 8.08 -4.40
N LEU A 77 13.34 7.81 -4.23
CA LEU A 77 12.71 6.56 -4.66
C LEU A 77 12.73 6.43 -6.19
N GLU A 78 12.42 7.51 -6.91
CA GLU A 78 12.51 7.56 -8.37
C GLU A 78 13.92 7.20 -8.85
N GLU A 79 14.96 7.78 -8.25
CA GLU A 79 16.35 7.45 -8.59
C GLU A 79 16.74 6.04 -8.16
N ALA A 80 16.31 5.60 -6.97
CA ALA A 80 16.60 4.27 -6.44
C ALA A 80 16.03 3.16 -7.34
N TYR A 81 14.83 3.35 -7.89
CA TYR A 81 14.15 2.38 -8.75
C TYR A 81 14.43 2.55 -10.25
N ARG A 82 15.11 3.63 -10.66
CA ARG A 82 15.57 3.83 -12.03
C ARG A 82 16.47 2.67 -12.47
N THR A 83 16.26 2.16 -13.68
CA THR A 83 17.09 1.10 -14.24
C THR A 83 18.39 1.65 -14.81
N ILE A 84 19.47 0.89 -14.60
CA ILE A 84 20.78 1.14 -15.21
C ILE A 84 21.36 -0.17 -15.75
N SER A 85 22.16 -0.08 -16.80
CA SER A 85 22.89 -1.21 -17.37
C SER A 85 24.27 -1.29 -16.72
N ILE A 86 24.58 -2.41 -16.06
CA ILE A 86 25.86 -2.66 -15.40
C ILE A 86 26.52 -3.87 -16.03
N ARG A 87 27.84 -3.80 -16.23
CA ARG A 87 28.65 -4.92 -16.68
C ARG A 87 29.10 -5.77 -15.48
N GLU A 88 28.64 -7.01 -15.43
CA GLU A 88 29.07 -8.03 -14.47
C GLU A 88 29.90 -9.09 -15.20
N GLY A 89 31.23 -8.92 -15.17
CA GLY A 89 32.16 -9.77 -15.91
C GLY A 89 31.95 -9.67 -17.42
N GLU A 90 31.46 -10.75 -18.03
CA GLU A 90 31.16 -10.83 -19.47
C GLU A 90 29.72 -10.46 -19.83
N ARG A 91 28.81 -10.34 -18.85
CA ARG A 91 27.39 -10.07 -19.10
C ARG A 91 27.03 -8.63 -18.77
N ILE A 92 26.13 -8.04 -19.55
CA ILE A 92 25.50 -6.76 -19.25
C ILE A 92 24.11 -7.07 -18.67
N VAL A 93 23.84 -6.61 -17.45
CA VAL A 93 22.58 -6.84 -16.74
C VAL A 93 21.92 -5.49 -16.47
N GLU A 94 20.64 -5.38 -16.78
CA GLU A 94 19.82 -4.21 -16.42
C GLU A 94 19.17 -4.44 -15.06
N LEU A 95 19.37 -3.50 -14.13
CA LEU A 95 18.77 -3.55 -12.81
C LEU A 95 18.57 -2.16 -12.20
N PRO A 96 17.66 -2.02 -11.22
CA PRO A 96 17.49 -0.76 -10.49
C PRO A 96 18.78 -0.31 -9.78
N VAL A 97 19.00 1.01 -9.69
CA VAL A 97 20.16 1.63 -9.01
C VAL A 97 20.32 1.08 -7.59
N ILE A 98 19.24 0.98 -6.82
CA ILE A 98 19.30 0.48 -5.44
C ILE A 98 19.86 -0.94 -5.37
N LYS A 99 19.45 -1.82 -6.29
CA LYS A 99 19.93 -3.20 -6.37
C LYS A 99 21.42 -3.27 -6.74
N ALA A 100 21.89 -2.33 -7.57
CA ALA A 100 23.29 -2.21 -7.94
C ALA A 100 24.17 -1.78 -6.75
N VAL A 101 23.70 -0.80 -5.99
CA VAL A 101 24.38 -0.32 -4.77
C VAL A 101 24.46 -1.45 -3.74
N PHE A 102 23.37 -2.19 -3.51
CA PHE A 102 23.39 -3.32 -2.59
C PHE A 102 24.34 -4.44 -3.04
N ARG A 103 24.42 -4.74 -4.34
CA ARG A 103 25.38 -5.73 -4.87
C ARG A 103 26.82 -5.29 -4.66
N SER A 104 27.16 -4.05 -5.02
CA SER A 104 28.53 -3.54 -4.86
C SER A 104 28.93 -3.44 -3.39
N MET A 105 28.01 -3.03 -2.52
CA MET A 105 28.18 -3.04 -1.06
C MET A 105 28.41 -4.46 -0.53
N GLY A 106 27.63 -5.45 -0.99
CA GLY A 106 27.81 -6.85 -0.62
C GLY A 106 29.18 -7.40 -1.04
N VAL A 107 29.63 -7.11 -2.27
CA VAL A 107 30.98 -7.49 -2.73
C VAL A 107 32.08 -6.82 -1.90
N SER A 108 31.91 -5.55 -1.54
CA SER A 108 32.84 -4.82 -0.67
C SER A 108 32.90 -5.44 0.75
N ALA A 109 31.74 -5.77 1.32
CA ALA A 109 31.63 -6.41 2.63
C ALA A 109 32.28 -7.81 2.64
N MET A 110 32.07 -8.62 1.59
CA MET A 110 32.72 -9.94 1.45
C MET A 110 34.25 -9.84 1.33
N LYS A 111 34.77 -8.73 0.80
CA LYS A 111 36.21 -8.45 0.72
C LYS A 111 36.82 -7.92 2.03
N GLY A 112 36.05 -7.84 3.12
CA GLY A 112 36.55 -7.47 4.45
C GLY A 112 36.45 -5.98 4.79
N ASN A 113 35.72 -5.18 4.00
CA ASN A 113 35.48 -3.78 4.35
C ASN A 113 34.55 -3.70 5.57
N ARG A 114 35.11 -3.33 6.73
CA ARG A 114 34.39 -3.28 8.02
C ARG A 114 33.19 -2.31 7.99
N LEU A 115 33.31 -1.17 7.31
CA LEU A 115 32.21 -0.22 7.21
C LEU A 115 31.05 -0.81 6.41
N ALA A 116 31.35 -1.42 5.25
CA ALA A 116 30.33 -2.08 4.43
C ALA A 116 29.66 -3.26 5.16
N GLN A 117 30.44 -4.03 5.94
CA GLN A 117 29.90 -5.11 6.79
C GLN A 117 28.97 -4.57 7.88
N ALA A 118 29.38 -3.51 8.59
CA ALA A 118 28.57 -2.88 9.64
C ALA A 118 27.27 -2.30 9.06
N THR A 119 27.35 -1.52 7.98
CA THR A 119 26.16 -0.95 7.32
C THR A 119 25.21 -2.04 6.83
N MET A 120 25.71 -3.12 6.21
CA MET A 120 24.86 -4.23 5.78
C MET A 120 24.17 -4.91 6.97
N ALA A 121 24.90 -5.17 8.06
CA ALA A 121 24.34 -5.78 9.27
C ALA A 121 23.26 -4.89 9.91
N GLU A 122 23.46 -3.58 9.95
CA GLU A 122 22.47 -2.63 10.45
C GLU A 122 21.20 -2.59 9.58
N LEU A 123 21.35 -2.58 8.25
CA LEU A 123 20.20 -2.61 7.34
C LEU A 123 19.40 -3.91 7.48
N VAL A 124 20.08 -5.06 7.54
CA VAL A 124 19.41 -6.36 7.74
C VAL A 124 18.69 -6.39 9.08
N ARG A 125 19.37 -5.97 10.17
CA ARG A 125 18.74 -5.90 11.49
C ARG A 125 17.51 -5.00 11.49
N GLY A 126 17.59 -3.83 10.85
CA GLY A 126 16.47 -2.89 10.75
C GLY A 126 15.27 -3.50 10.02
N ILE A 127 15.50 -4.18 8.90
CA ILE A 127 14.45 -4.86 8.13
C ILE A 127 13.82 -5.98 8.96
N GLU A 128 14.64 -6.83 9.59
CA GLU A 128 14.14 -7.94 10.41
C GLU A 128 13.40 -7.47 11.67
N GLU A 129 13.86 -6.40 12.32
CA GLU A 129 13.17 -5.81 13.47
C GLU A 129 11.85 -5.15 13.06
N GLU A 130 11.81 -4.45 11.92
CA GLU A 130 10.59 -3.84 11.41
C GLU A 130 9.55 -4.90 10.99
N ASP A 131 9.97 -5.94 10.27
CA ASP A 131 9.10 -7.07 9.90
C ASP A 131 8.55 -7.76 11.16
N ARG A 132 9.42 -8.05 12.13
CA ARG A 132 9.01 -8.64 13.42
C ARG A 132 8.03 -7.74 14.16
N ARG A 133 8.28 -6.43 14.21
CA ARG A 133 7.39 -5.46 14.86
C ARG A 133 6.02 -5.41 14.19
N LEU A 134 5.96 -5.31 12.86
CA LEU A 134 4.70 -5.28 12.11
C LEU A 134 3.91 -6.57 12.30
N ARG A 135 4.59 -7.72 12.23
CA ARG A 135 3.97 -9.03 12.47
C ARG A 135 3.45 -9.17 13.89
N SER A 136 4.26 -8.82 14.90
CA SER A 136 3.84 -8.88 16.30
C SER A 136 2.66 -7.96 16.57
N SER A 137 2.67 -6.73 16.07
CA SER A 137 1.56 -5.78 16.22
C SER A 137 0.29 -6.30 15.56
N HIS A 138 0.38 -6.81 14.34
CA HIS A 138 -0.78 -7.38 13.65
C HIS A 138 -1.34 -8.61 14.38
N PHE A 139 -0.44 -9.49 14.85
CA PHE A 139 -0.80 -10.68 15.60
C PHE A 139 -1.48 -10.35 16.94
N GLU A 140 -0.98 -9.35 17.67
CA GLU A 140 -1.57 -8.87 18.91
C GLU A 140 -3.00 -8.36 18.68
N THR A 141 -3.19 -7.48 17.70
CA THR A 141 -4.54 -6.98 17.32
C THR A 141 -5.48 -8.12 16.93
N ALA A 142 -5.00 -9.13 16.19
CA ALA A 142 -5.80 -10.28 15.80
C ALA A 142 -6.16 -11.18 17.00
N CYS A 143 -5.25 -11.35 17.97
CA CYS A 143 -5.53 -12.06 19.22
C CYS A 143 -6.60 -11.35 20.02
N GLU A 144 -6.46 -10.04 20.24
CA GLU A 144 -7.44 -9.22 20.97
C GLU A 144 -8.81 -9.30 20.31
N TYR A 145 -8.86 -9.16 18.98
CA TYR A 145 -10.08 -9.29 18.20
C TYR A 145 -10.76 -10.65 18.40
N LYS A 146 -9.99 -11.74 18.24
CA LYS A 146 -10.53 -13.10 18.35
C LYS A 146 -11.04 -13.39 19.76
N ILE A 147 -10.27 -13.06 20.79
CA ILE A 147 -10.63 -13.27 22.19
C ILE A 147 -11.87 -12.44 22.55
N GLY A 148 -11.88 -11.15 22.18
CA GLY A 148 -12.98 -10.24 22.49
C GLY A 148 -14.31 -10.72 21.90
N TRP A 149 -14.31 -11.13 20.63
CA TRP A 149 -15.53 -11.64 20.00
C TRP A 149 -15.95 -13.00 20.52
N GLN A 150 -15.02 -13.93 20.79
CA GLN A 150 -15.37 -15.22 21.39
C GLN A 150 -16.08 -15.05 22.73
N GLN A 151 -15.61 -14.13 23.58
CA GLN A 151 -16.28 -13.79 24.83
C GLN A 151 -17.67 -13.18 24.60
N ALA A 152 -17.83 -12.31 23.60
CA ALA A 152 -19.12 -11.72 23.25
C ALA A 152 -20.12 -12.78 22.74
N PHE A 153 -19.69 -13.72 21.91
CA PHE A 153 -20.52 -14.84 21.45
C PHE A 153 -20.94 -15.75 22.61
N GLU A 154 -20.00 -16.13 23.47
CA GLU A 154 -20.31 -16.92 24.66
C GLU A 154 -21.31 -16.21 25.58
N HIS A 155 -21.14 -14.90 25.77
CA HIS A 155 -22.06 -14.08 26.54
C HIS A 155 -23.47 -14.06 25.90
N ALA A 156 -23.56 -13.83 24.59
CA ALA A 156 -24.83 -13.83 23.87
C ALA A 156 -25.56 -15.18 24.00
N ARG A 157 -24.84 -16.30 23.79
CA ARG A 157 -25.37 -17.66 23.95
C ARG A 157 -25.88 -17.92 25.37
N LYS A 158 -25.13 -17.52 26.40
CA LYS A 158 -25.53 -17.71 27.81
C LYS A 158 -26.78 -16.93 28.18
N HIS A 159 -27.02 -15.79 27.54
CA HIS A 159 -28.14 -14.90 27.85
C HIS A 159 -29.29 -14.99 26.83
N GLY A 160 -29.21 -15.88 25.85
CA GLY A 160 -30.24 -16.03 24.80
C GLY A 160 -30.39 -14.80 23.92
N LEU A 161 -29.34 -13.99 23.78
CA LEU A 161 -29.31 -12.82 22.91
C LEU A 161 -28.94 -13.24 21.48
N PRO A 162 -29.37 -12.49 20.45
CA PRO A 162 -28.93 -12.75 19.08
C PRO A 162 -27.41 -12.66 18.98
N GLU A 163 -26.81 -13.64 18.31
CA GLU A 163 -25.36 -13.65 18.06
C GLU A 163 -24.99 -12.46 17.16
N PRO A 164 -23.96 -11.66 17.53
CA PRO A 164 -23.54 -10.52 16.73
C PRO A 164 -23.07 -10.95 15.33
N ASP A 165 -23.50 -10.20 14.32
CA ASP A 165 -23.06 -10.44 12.95
C ASP A 165 -21.81 -9.62 12.64
N VAL A 166 -20.64 -10.27 12.73
CA VAL A 166 -19.34 -9.59 12.66
C VAL A 166 -18.51 -10.06 11.48
N VAL A 167 -17.72 -9.14 10.93
CA VAL A 167 -16.81 -9.40 9.82
C VAL A 167 -15.43 -8.81 10.15
N PRO A 168 -14.34 -9.60 10.10
CA PRO A 168 -14.31 -11.06 9.88
C PRO A 168 -14.87 -11.84 11.07
N HIS A 169 -15.45 -13.03 10.86
CA HIS A 169 -15.87 -13.84 12.01
C HIS A 169 -14.62 -14.34 12.80
N PRO A 170 -14.62 -14.37 14.14
CA PRO A 170 -13.43 -14.76 14.93
C PRO A 170 -12.90 -16.16 14.62
N ASP A 171 -13.77 -17.10 14.26
CA ASP A 171 -13.36 -18.46 13.86
C ASP A 171 -12.60 -18.49 12.52
N ASP A 172 -12.78 -17.48 11.67
CA ASP A 172 -12.05 -17.36 10.41
C ASP A 172 -10.68 -16.72 10.58
N VAL A 173 -10.38 -16.18 11.78
CA VAL A 173 -9.08 -15.60 12.12
C VAL A 173 -8.19 -16.71 12.69
N ILE A 174 -7.28 -17.24 11.88
CA ILE A 174 -6.37 -18.33 12.26
C ILE A 174 -5.05 -17.74 12.75
N LEU A 175 -4.68 -18.10 13.97
CA LEU A 175 -3.50 -17.58 14.67
C LEU A 175 -2.43 -18.66 14.77
N ASP A 176 -1.27 -18.46 14.13
CA ASP A 176 -0.07 -19.27 14.36
C ASP A 176 0.73 -18.68 15.54
N MET A 177 0.54 -19.26 16.72
CA MET A 177 1.18 -18.82 17.96
C MET A 177 2.71 -18.94 17.92
N ARG A 178 3.26 -19.83 17.08
CA ARG A 178 4.71 -20.07 17.01
C ARG A 178 5.39 -19.06 16.09
N ARG A 179 4.72 -18.70 14.99
CA ARG A 179 5.27 -17.79 13.97
C ARG A 179 4.79 -16.36 14.12
N ALA A 180 3.85 -16.08 15.02
CA ALA A 180 3.14 -14.80 15.10
C ALA A 180 2.60 -14.40 13.71
N GLU A 181 1.95 -15.35 13.03
CA GLU A 181 1.33 -15.16 11.72
C GLU A 181 -0.20 -15.25 11.87
N VAL A 182 -0.91 -14.42 11.10
CA VAL A 182 -2.36 -14.37 11.07
C VAL A 182 -2.82 -14.73 9.66
N ARG A 183 -3.78 -15.64 9.54
CA ARG A 183 -4.44 -15.99 8.29
C ARG A 183 -5.94 -15.81 8.44
N TYR A 184 -6.57 -15.30 7.38
CA TYR A 184 -8.02 -15.14 7.31
C TYR A 184 -8.58 -16.18 6.34
N GLU A 185 -9.50 -17.00 6.82
CA GLU A 185 -10.16 -18.05 6.04
C GLU A 185 -11.57 -17.65 5.59
N GLY A 186 -12.03 -16.47 5.97
CA GLY A 186 -13.37 -15.98 5.65
C GLY A 186 -13.34 -14.57 5.08
N PRO A 187 -14.53 -14.00 4.81
CA PRO A 187 -14.63 -12.62 4.33
C PRO A 187 -14.05 -11.64 5.36
N MET A 188 -13.26 -10.68 4.89
CA MET A 188 -12.69 -9.62 5.73
C MET A 188 -13.52 -8.33 5.68
N THR A 189 -14.34 -8.18 4.65
CA THR A 189 -15.22 -7.03 4.46
C THR A 189 -16.68 -7.44 4.29
N HIS A 190 -17.60 -6.52 4.56
CA HIS A 190 -19.04 -6.76 4.36
C HIS A 190 -19.37 -7.07 2.90
N ASP A 191 -18.72 -6.40 1.94
CA ASP A 191 -18.91 -6.65 0.51
C ASP A 191 -18.44 -8.05 0.09
N GLU A 192 -17.30 -8.51 0.63
CA GLU A 192 -16.82 -9.88 0.43
C GLU A 192 -17.79 -10.87 1.05
N LYS A 193 -18.29 -10.59 2.25
CA LYS A 193 -19.27 -11.44 2.91
C LYS A 193 -20.55 -11.61 2.08
N MET A 194 -21.09 -10.53 1.53
CA MET A 194 -22.27 -10.62 0.64
C MET A 194 -22.03 -11.47 -0.61
N LYS A 195 -20.81 -11.50 -1.14
CA LYS A 195 -20.46 -12.38 -2.28
C LYS A 195 -20.27 -13.82 -1.80
N TRP A 196 -19.66 -13.99 -0.64
CA TRP A 196 -19.43 -15.27 0.01
C TRP A 196 -20.75 -15.97 0.32
N ASP A 197 -21.67 -15.27 0.98
CA ASP A 197 -22.99 -15.79 1.36
C ASP A 197 -23.79 -16.23 0.13
N ARG A 198 -23.84 -15.40 -0.93
CA ARG A 198 -24.47 -15.78 -2.20
C ARG A 198 -23.88 -17.03 -2.85
N MET A 199 -22.57 -17.23 -2.74
CA MET A 199 -21.91 -18.42 -3.26
C MET A 199 -22.23 -19.65 -2.41
N LEU A 200 -22.32 -19.51 -1.08
CA LEU A 200 -22.75 -20.59 -0.19
C LEU A 200 -24.21 -20.97 -0.42
N GLU A 201 -25.09 -19.98 -0.61
CA GLU A 201 -26.50 -20.18 -0.97
C GLU A 201 -26.62 -20.96 -2.27
N LEU A 202 -25.93 -20.53 -3.33
CA LEU A 202 -25.93 -21.22 -4.62
C LEU A 202 -25.41 -22.67 -4.48
N ARG A 203 -24.36 -22.90 -3.69
CA ARG A 203 -23.86 -24.26 -3.41
C ARG A 203 -24.94 -25.11 -2.73
N ASP A 204 -25.67 -24.56 -1.76
CA ASP A 204 -26.72 -25.29 -1.04
C ASP A 204 -27.94 -25.56 -1.93
N GLU A 205 -28.27 -24.65 -2.85
CA GLU A 205 -29.27 -24.89 -3.92
C GLU A 205 -28.85 -26.06 -4.81
N LEU A 206 -27.57 -26.18 -5.16
CA LEU A 206 -27.08 -27.31 -5.96
C LEU A 206 -27.28 -28.66 -5.29
N GLN A 207 -27.19 -28.74 -3.96
CA GLN A 207 -27.52 -29.99 -3.25
C GLN A 207 -28.97 -30.40 -3.54
N THR A 208 -29.91 -29.44 -3.52
CA THR A 208 -31.33 -29.70 -3.77
C THR A 208 -31.56 -30.22 -5.19
N GLU A 209 -30.93 -29.58 -6.18
CA GLU A 209 -30.99 -29.99 -7.59
C GLU A 209 -30.36 -31.38 -7.81
N ILE A 210 -29.21 -31.65 -7.17
CA ILE A 210 -28.53 -32.96 -7.23
C ILE A 210 -29.44 -34.07 -6.68
N SER A 211 -30.04 -33.85 -5.51
CA SER A 211 -30.97 -34.82 -4.91
C SER A 211 -32.21 -35.02 -5.76
N MET A 212 -32.73 -33.96 -6.41
CA MET A 212 -33.83 -34.07 -7.37
C MET A 212 -33.46 -34.94 -8.57
N PHE A 213 -32.31 -34.70 -9.22
CA PHE A 213 -31.87 -35.51 -10.36
C PHE A 213 -31.59 -36.96 -9.95
N ALA A 214 -31.00 -37.18 -8.77
CA ALA A 214 -30.77 -38.51 -8.23
C ALA A 214 -32.08 -39.27 -7.97
N ALA A 215 -33.09 -38.61 -7.40
CA ALA A 215 -34.42 -39.19 -7.18
C ALA A 215 -35.09 -39.54 -8.51
N SER A 216 -35.15 -38.60 -9.46
CA SER A 216 -35.70 -38.82 -10.81
C SER A 216 -35.02 -39.99 -11.53
N TYR A 217 -33.69 -40.10 -11.42
CA TYR A 217 -32.94 -41.22 -11.98
C TYR A 217 -33.31 -42.55 -11.33
N ARG A 218 -33.40 -42.61 -9.99
CA ARG A 218 -33.79 -43.80 -9.23
C ARG A 218 -35.21 -44.26 -9.56
N GLU A 219 -36.14 -43.31 -9.68
CA GLU A 219 -37.53 -43.59 -10.07
C GLU A 219 -37.62 -44.19 -11.47
N CYS A 220 -36.93 -43.60 -12.45
CA CYS A 220 -36.87 -44.13 -13.81
C CYS A 220 -36.24 -45.53 -13.86
N ALA A 221 -35.17 -45.76 -13.09
CA ALA A 221 -34.50 -47.04 -13.00
C ALA A 221 -35.37 -48.15 -12.39
N ALA A 222 -36.33 -47.79 -11.52
CA ALA A 222 -37.26 -48.73 -10.90
C ALA A 222 -38.45 -49.13 -11.79
N MET A 223 -38.63 -48.47 -12.94
CA MET A 223 -39.74 -48.76 -13.86
C MET A 223 -39.53 -50.08 -14.60
N LYS A 224 -40.63 -50.78 -14.92
CA LYS A 224 -40.59 -52.02 -15.74
C LYS A 224 -39.99 -51.80 -17.14
N LYS A 225 -40.15 -50.61 -17.70
CA LYS A 225 -39.57 -50.18 -18.99
C LYS A 225 -38.92 -48.81 -18.79
N PRO A 226 -37.64 -48.76 -18.40
CA PRO A 226 -36.95 -47.51 -18.11
C PRO A 226 -36.80 -46.63 -19.37
N PRO A 227 -37.08 -45.31 -19.29
CA PRO A 227 -36.85 -44.38 -20.40
C PRO A 227 -35.36 -44.00 -20.48
N PHE A 228 -34.54 -44.84 -21.12
CA PHE A 228 -33.07 -44.70 -21.12
C PHE A 228 -32.54 -43.35 -21.65
N ASP A 229 -33.19 -42.73 -22.64
CA ASP A 229 -32.76 -41.42 -23.16
C ASP A 229 -32.96 -40.31 -22.13
N HIS A 230 -34.10 -40.31 -21.43
CA HIS A 230 -34.34 -39.40 -20.32
C HIS A 230 -33.34 -39.66 -19.18
N MET A 231 -33.12 -40.92 -18.82
CA MET A 231 -32.15 -41.29 -17.77
C MET A 231 -30.72 -40.81 -18.10
N ARG A 232 -30.27 -40.89 -19.36
CA ARG A 232 -28.99 -40.35 -19.79
C ARG A 232 -28.92 -38.83 -19.65
N SER A 233 -29.98 -38.14 -20.05
CA SER A 233 -30.06 -36.68 -19.89
C SER A 233 -30.00 -36.28 -18.41
N THR A 234 -30.78 -36.95 -17.56
CA THR A 234 -30.81 -36.71 -16.11
C THR A 234 -29.47 -37.02 -15.45
N ALA A 235 -28.83 -38.14 -15.81
CA ALA A 235 -27.50 -38.50 -15.34
C ALA A 235 -26.43 -37.46 -15.76
N GLY A 236 -26.51 -36.94 -16.98
CA GLY A 236 -25.60 -35.89 -17.46
C GLY A 236 -25.75 -34.56 -16.71
N LEU A 237 -26.99 -34.17 -16.37
CA LEU A 237 -27.24 -33.00 -15.51
C LEU A 237 -26.75 -33.24 -14.08
N TRP A 238 -27.07 -34.40 -13.51
CA TRP A 238 -26.65 -34.80 -12.18
C TRP A 238 -25.13 -34.74 -12.00
N GLU A 239 -24.37 -35.27 -12.96
CA GLU A 239 -22.91 -35.22 -12.97
C GLU A 239 -22.37 -33.78 -13.07
N ARG A 240 -22.94 -32.97 -13.98
CA ARG A 240 -22.53 -31.57 -14.14
C ARG A 240 -22.74 -30.76 -12.87
N TYR A 241 -23.88 -30.96 -12.21
CA TYR A 241 -24.22 -30.26 -10.98
C TYR A 241 -23.37 -30.75 -9.81
N THR A 242 -23.09 -32.05 -9.72
CA THR A 242 -22.11 -32.62 -8.77
C THR A 242 -20.75 -31.95 -8.93
N ALA A 243 -20.23 -31.83 -10.15
CA ALA A 243 -18.96 -31.17 -10.42
C ALA A 243 -18.99 -29.66 -10.11
N MET A 244 -20.14 -29.01 -10.30
CA MET A 244 -20.30 -27.59 -9.95
C MET A 244 -20.31 -27.37 -8.44
N PHE A 245 -20.99 -28.24 -7.69
CA PHE A 245 -20.95 -28.25 -6.23
C PHE A 245 -19.50 -28.42 -5.74
N ASP A 246 -18.78 -29.42 -6.24
CA ASP A 246 -17.39 -29.69 -5.85
C ASP A 246 -16.48 -28.48 -6.12
N ARG A 247 -16.62 -27.84 -7.29
CA ARG A 247 -15.86 -26.63 -7.63
C ARG A 247 -16.10 -25.47 -6.65
N MET A 248 -17.32 -25.32 -6.15
CA MET A 248 -17.66 -24.28 -5.17
C MET A 248 -17.26 -24.67 -3.75
N ASN A 249 -17.40 -25.95 -3.40
CA ASN A 249 -17.26 -26.44 -2.03
C ASN A 249 -15.81 -26.78 -1.65
N ASP A 250 -15.03 -27.36 -2.57
CA ASP A 250 -13.68 -27.86 -2.28
C ASP A 250 -12.67 -26.76 -1.88
N PRO A 251 -12.67 -25.57 -2.51
CA PRO A 251 -11.76 -24.49 -2.14
C PRO A 251 -12.11 -23.80 -0.82
N LEU A 252 -13.32 -24.03 -0.29
CA LEU A 252 -13.76 -23.40 0.94
C LEU A 252 -12.92 -23.89 2.13
N PRO A 253 -12.79 -23.11 3.21
CA PRO A 253 -12.27 -23.62 4.47
C PRO A 253 -13.23 -24.61 5.12
N ASP A 254 -12.71 -25.45 6.00
CA ASP A 254 -13.44 -26.58 6.58
C ASP A 254 -14.72 -26.16 7.31
N ARG A 255 -14.74 -24.97 7.92
CA ARG A 255 -15.93 -24.37 8.56
C ARG A 255 -17.11 -24.24 7.60
N TYR A 256 -16.83 -23.94 6.33
CA TYR A 256 -17.85 -23.68 5.33
C TYR A 256 -18.15 -24.88 4.47
N LYS A 257 -17.27 -25.90 4.40
CA LYS A 257 -17.49 -27.09 3.59
C LYS A 257 -18.75 -27.84 4.03
N ARG A 258 -19.50 -28.31 3.03
CA ARG A 258 -20.62 -29.23 3.22
C ARG A 258 -20.32 -30.57 2.57
N ARG A 259 -20.88 -31.62 3.15
CA ARG A 259 -20.87 -32.96 2.54
C ARG A 259 -21.97 -33.01 1.50
N LEU A 260 -21.61 -33.43 0.29
CA LEU A 260 -22.59 -33.67 -0.77
C LEU A 260 -23.34 -34.99 -0.54
N GLU A 261 -24.66 -34.93 -0.52
CA GLU A 261 -25.56 -36.08 -0.55
C GLU A 261 -25.95 -36.43 -1.98
N ASP A 262 -26.36 -37.68 -2.20
CA ASP A 262 -26.80 -38.16 -3.52
C ASP A 262 -25.78 -37.88 -4.65
N ARG A 263 -24.50 -38.06 -4.37
CA ARG A 263 -23.42 -37.87 -5.35
C ARG A 263 -23.59 -38.77 -6.58
N PHE A 264 -23.34 -38.21 -7.77
CA PHE A 264 -23.20 -38.99 -9.00
C PHE A 264 -21.90 -39.80 -8.99
N TYR A 265 -21.97 -41.08 -9.33
CA TYR A 265 -20.79 -41.95 -9.44
C TYR A 265 -20.56 -42.39 -10.89
N PRO A 266 -19.32 -42.35 -11.41
CA PRO A 266 -19.00 -42.72 -12.80
C PRO A 266 -19.50 -44.11 -13.22
N ILE A 267 -19.55 -45.07 -12.29
CA ILE A 267 -20.09 -46.42 -12.52
C ILE A 267 -21.56 -46.40 -13.00
N MET A 268 -22.32 -45.34 -12.70
CA MET A 268 -23.69 -45.17 -13.18
C MET A 268 -23.74 -44.83 -14.67
N ARG A 269 -22.74 -44.10 -15.18
CA ARG A 269 -22.60 -43.79 -16.61
C ARG A 269 -22.30 -45.07 -17.40
N GLU A 270 -21.37 -45.89 -16.92
CA GLU A 270 -21.00 -47.15 -17.56
C GLU A 270 -22.20 -48.10 -17.74
N LYS A 271 -23.10 -48.17 -16.77
CA LYS A 271 -24.35 -48.95 -16.86
C LYS A 271 -25.31 -48.45 -17.95
N LEU A 272 -25.36 -47.14 -18.19
CA LEU A 272 -26.23 -46.54 -19.23
C LEU A 272 -25.66 -46.71 -20.63
N ASP A 273 -24.33 -46.77 -20.75
CA ASP A 273 -23.63 -46.95 -22.01
C ASP A 273 -23.57 -48.44 -22.42
N GLY A 274 -23.46 -49.36 -21.45
CA GLY A 274 -23.52 -50.81 -21.68
C GLY A 274 -24.85 -51.29 -22.25
N ASN A 275 -25.98 -50.67 -21.86
CA ASN A 275 -27.31 -50.97 -22.41
C ASN A 275 -27.56 -50.45 -23.85
N LYS A 276 -26.55 -49.93 -24.57
CA LYS A 276 -26.62 -49.69 -26.03
C LYS A 276 -26.34 -50.95 -26.86
N ALA A 277 -25.82 -52.02 -26.25
CA ALA A 277 -25.25 -53.17 -26.98
C ALA A 277 -26.18 -54.39 -27.10
N GLU A 278 -27.42 -54.32 -26.59
CA GLU A 278 -28.48 -55.33 -26.74
C GLU A 278 -29.73 -54.71 -27.38
#